data_AF-A0A518E3K8-F1
#
_entry.id   AF-A0A518E3K8-F1
#
_cell.length_a   1.000
_cell.length_b   1.000
_cell.length_c   1.000
_cell.angle_alpha   90.00
_cell.angle_beta   90.00
_cell.angle_gamma   90.00
#
_symmetry.space_group_name_H-M   'P 1'
#
loop_
_entity.id
_entity.type
_entity.pdbx_description
1 polymer ?
#
loop_
_entity_poly.entity_id
_entity_poly.type
_entity_poly.pdbx_seq_one_letter_code
_entity_poly.pdbx_strand_id
1 'polypeptide(L)' 'MAKPHRKLKKANHGKRPANAKARKARRDKVKT' A
#
# COMPACT_ATOMS: atom_id res chain seq x y z
N MET A 1 -9.80 2.41 -6.98
CA MET A 1 -8.91 2.18 -8.14
C MET A 1 -7.45 1.99 -7.72
N ALA A 2 -7.11 0.88 -7.06
CA ALA A 2 -5.71 0.53 -6.79
C ALA A 2 -5.28 -0.49 -7.85
N LYS A 3 -4.41 -0.10 -8.78
CA LYS A 3 -3.85 -1.01 -9.81
C LYS A 3 -2.83 -1.94 -9.14
N PRO A 4 -3.17 -3.19 -8.78
CA PRO A 4 -2.37 -4.00 -7.87
C PRO A 4 -1.06 -4.49 -8.50
N HIS A 5 -1.00 -4.53 -9.84
CA HIS A 5 0.18 -4.89 -10.61
C HIS A 5 1.27 -3.79 -10.65
N ARG A 6 0.95 -2.55 -10.26
CA ARG A 6 1.92 -1.44 -10.31
C ARG A 6 2.69 -1.36 -8.99
N LYS A 7 4.02 -1.50 -9.05
CA LYS A 7 4.90 -1.26 -7.90
C LYS A 7 4.85 0.23 -7.47
N LEU A 8 4.96 0.49 -6.17
CA LEU A 8 5.05 1.85 -5.65
C LEU A 8 6.51 2.33 -5.75
N LYS A 9 6.72 3.55 -6.25
CA LYS A 9 8.01 4.25 -6.29
C LYS A 9 8.07 5.26 -5.14
N LYS A 10 9.27 5.66 -4.70
CA LYS A 10 9.47 6.59 -3.56
C LYS A 10 8.71 7.91 -3.72
N ALA A 11 8.70 8.48 -4.92
CA ALA A 11 7.96 9.70 -5.26
C ALA A 11 6.42 9.56 -5.14
N ASN A 12 5.91 8.34 -5.04
CA ASN A 12 4.48 8.04 -5.00
C ASN A 12 4.00 7.67 -3.59
N HIS A 13 4.86 7.75 -2.57
CA HIS A 13 4.48 7.56 -1.18
C HIS A 13 3.47 8.65 -0.77
N GLY A 14 2.37 8.27 -0.12
CA GLY A 14 1.32 9.20 0.34
C GLY A 14 0.32 9.68 -0.72
N LYS A 15 0.68 9.68 -2.00
CA LYS A 15 -0.20 10.17 -3.10
C LYS A 15 -1.11 9.10 -3.71
N ARG A 16 -0.83 7.81 -3.51
CA ARG A 16 -1.64 6.70 -4.07
C ARG A 16 -2.42 5.96 -2.98
N PRO A 17 -3.70 5.59 -3.22
CA PRO A 17 -4.43 4.74 -2.29
C PRO A 17 -3.72 3.39 -2.17
N ALA A 18 -3.49 2.95 -0.93
CA ALA A 18 -2.81 1.69 -0.65
C ALA A 18 -3.52 0.52 -1.35
N ASN A 19 -2.76 -0.31 -2.08
CA ASN A 19 -3.30 -1.54 -2.62
C ASN A 19 -3.72 -2.48 -1.46
N ALA A 20 -4.63 -3.41 -1.73
CA ALA A 20 -5.18 -4.28 -0.69
C ALA A 20 -4.10 -5.09 0.04
N LYS A 21 -3.01 -5.48 -0.64
CA LYS A 21 -1.87 -6.23 -0.06
C LYS A 21 -1.05 -5.39 0.93
N ALA A 22 -0.62 -4.19 0.55
CA ALA A 22 0.12 -3.30 1.46
C ALA A 22 -0.75 -2.80 2.61
N ARG A 23 -2.06 -2.60 2.38
CA ARG A 23 -3.02 -2.27 3.45
C ARG A 23 -3.15 -3.40 4.47
N LYS A 24 -3.22 -4.66 4.02
CA LYS A 24 -3.25 -5.85 4.90
C LYS A 24 -1.96 -5.96 5.70
N ALA A 25 -0.80 -6.00 5.02
CA ALA A 25 0.50 -6.08 5.68
C ALA A 25 0.75 -4.96 6.70
N ARG A 26 0.31 -3.72 6.41
CA ARG A 26 0.37 -2.61 7.37
C ARG A 26 -0.54 -2.84 8.58
N ARG A 27 -1.77 -3.33 8.39
CA ARG A 27 -2.69 -3.63 9.50
C ARG A 27 -2.17 -4.77 10.37
N ASP A 28 -1.60 -5.81 9.75
CA ASP A 28 -1.02 -6.94 10.48
C ASP A 28 0.21 -6.51 11.29
N LYS A 29 1.03 -5.59 10.75
CA LYS A 29 2.17 -5.00 11.47
C LYS A 29 1.75 -4.03 12.60
N VAL A 30 0.62 -3.33 12.44
CA VAL A 30 0.09 -2.40 13.45
C VAL A 30 -0.66 -3.14 14.56
N LYS A 31 -1.08 -4.39 14.33
CA LYS A 31 -1.53 -5.31 15.39
C LYS A 31 -0.33 -5.77 16.23
N THR A 32 0.21 -4.85 17.01
CA THR A 32 0.75 -5.17 18.34
C THR A 32 -0.41 -5.36 19.29
#